data_AF-A0A524K1S5-F1
#
_entry.id   AF-A0A524K1S5-F1
#
_cell.length_a   1.000
_cell.length_b   1.000
_cell.length_c   1.000
_cell.angle_alpha   90.00
_cell.angle_beta   90.00
_cell.angle_gamma   90.00
#
_symmetry.space_group_name_H-M   'P 1'
#
loop_
_entity.id
_entity.type
_entity.pdbx_description
1 polymer ?
#
loop_
_entity_poly.entity_id
_entity_poly.type
_entity_poly.pdbx_seq_one_letter_code
_entity_poly.pdbx_strand_id
1 'polypeptide(L)' 'MKIGVCGIACEKCPLMIQKKCPNYPQGCVPKENKFCKIATCAFEKGITMCFACPEFPCETTKEGPIAFGYCQYISGKK' A
#
# COMPACT_ATOMS: atom_id res chain seq x y z
N MET A 1 -13.65 6.91 2.92
CA MET A 1 -12.67 6.05 2.22
C MET A 1 -11.29 6.52 2.60
N LYS A 2 -10.39 5.64 3.04
CA LYS A 2 -9.05 6.04 3.48
C LYS A 2 -8.03 5.66 2.42
N ILE A 3 -7.22 6.60 1.95
CA ILE A 3 -6.13 6.29 1.02
C ILE A 3 -5.00 5.66 1.83
N GLY A 4 -4.63 4.43 1.51
CA GLY A 4 -3.49 3.76 2.12
C GLY A 4 -2.18 4.26 1.54
N VAL A 5 -1.08 4.00 2.26
CA VAL A 5 0.28 4.33 1.82
C VAL A 5 0.59 3.81 0.42
N CYS A 6 0.03 2.65 0.04
CA CYS A 6 0.17 2.07 -1.30
C CYS A 6 -0.56 2.84 -2.42
N GLY A 7 -1.28 3.92 -2.12
CA GLY A 7 -2.06 4.68 -3.10
C GLY A 7 -3.46 4.10 -3.39
N ILE A 8 -3.89 3.08 -2.64
CA ILE A 8 -5.18 2.39 -2.84
C ILE A 8 -6.05 2.58 -1.61
N ALA A 9 -7.37 2.51 -1.77
CA ALA A 9 -8.29 2.48 -0.65
C ALA A 9 -7.88 1.38 0.37
N CYS A 10 -7.66 1.77 1.63
CA CYS A 10 -7.34 0.85 2.71
C CYS A 10 -8.40 -0.24 2.85
N GLU A 11 -9.66 0.06 2.53
CA GLU A 11 -10.78 -0.87 2.54
C GLU A 11 -10.64 -2.01 1.50
N LYS A 12 -9.71 -1.91 0.55
CA LYS A 12 -9.34 -3.00 -0.37
C LYS A 12 -8.16 -3.85 0.11
N CYS A 13 -7.46 -3.42 1.17
CA CYS A 13 -6.36 -4.19 1.74
C CYS A 13 -6.91 -5.43 2.48
N PRO A 14 -6.41 -6.64 2.19
CA PRO A 14 -6.86 -7.87 2.86
C PRO A 14 -6.73 -7.80 4.39
N LEU A 15 -5.65 -7.20 4.90
CA LEU A 15 -5.43 -7.07 6.35
C LEU A 15 -6.44 -6.11 7.00
N MET A 16 -6.86 -5.06 6.30
CA MET A 16 -7.91 -4.16 6.79
C MET A 16 -9.28 -4.84 6.76
N ILE A 17 -9.60 -5.56 5.68
CA ILE A 17 -10.85 -6.32 5.54
C ILE A 17 -10.96 -7.37 6.65
N GLN A 18 -9.87 -8.09 6.92
CA GLN A 18 -9.79 -9.11 7.97
C GLN A 18 -9.62 -8.52 9.38
N LYS A 19 -9.55 -7.19 9.54
CA LYS A 19 -9.29 -6.49 10.81
C LYS A 19 -7.99 -6.92 11.51
N LYS A 20 -7.01 -7.41 10.74
CA LYS A 20 -5.67 -7.81 11.20
C LYS A 20 -4.61 -6.71 11.00
N CYS A 21 -4.98 -5.61 10.35
CA CYS A 21 -4.09 -4.48 10.18
C CYS A 21 -3.72 -3.88 11.55
N PRO A 22 -2.42 -3.66 11.85
CA PRO A 22 -1.99 -3.00 13.09
C PRO A 22 -2.49 -1.56 13.26
N ASN A 23 -3.06 -0.97 12.21
CA ASN A 23 -3.61 0.40 12.20
C ASN A 23 -5.12 0.41 11.92
N TYR A 24 -5.80 -0.71 12.17
CA TYR A 24 -7.26 -0.75 12.10
C TYR A 24 -7.88 0.00 13.29
N PRO A 25 -8.94 0.81 13.09
CA PRO A 25 -9.59 1.18 11.83
C PRO A 25 -9.03 2.45 11.15
N GLN A 26 -7.97 3.05 11.68
CA GLN A 26 -7.48 4.38 11.31
C GLN A 26 -6.93 4.48 9.88
N GLY A 27 -6.53 3.36 9.27
CA GLY A 27 -5.95 3.33 7.92
C GLY A 27 -4.43 3.35 7.96
N CYS A 28 -3.78 2.91 6.88
CA CYS A 28 -2.33 2.72 6.87
C CYS A 28 -1.58 4.07 6.91
N VAL A 29 -0.51 4.13 7.71
CA VAL A 29 0.46 5.23 7.73
C VAL A 29 1.87 4.68 7.49
N PRO A 30 2.82 5.47 6.97
CA PRO A 30 4.21 5.04 6.83
C PRO A 30 4.80 4.78 8.22
N LYS A 31 5.14 3.52 8.46
CA LYS A 31 5.86 3.05 9.65
C LYS A 31 6.46 1.69 9.31
N GLU A 32 7.50 1.31 10.04
CA GLU A 32 8.01 -0.06 9.97
C GLU A 32 6.87 -1.05 10.25
N ASN A 33 6.67 -1.98 9.32
CA ASN A 33 5.56 -2.91 9.37
C ASN A 33 5.96 -4.29 8.85
N LYS A 34 6.01 -5.27 9.76
CA LYS A 34 6.35 -6.66 9.46
C LYS A 34 5.40 -7.32 8.46
N PHE A 35 4.17 -6.83 8.33
CA PHE A 35 3.16 -7.38 7.42
C PHE A 35 3.10 -6.68 6.06
N CYS A 36 3.67 -5.47 5.94
CA CYS A 36 3.52 -4.66 4.74
C CYS A 36 4.84 -3.99 4.37
N LYS A 37 5.53 -4.58 3.38
CA LYS A 37 6.77 -4.03 2.82
C LYS A 37 6.58 -2.60 2.29
N ILE A 38 5.40 -2.26 1.76
CA ILE A 38 5.12 -0.91 1.23
C ILE A 38 5.11 0.14 2.34
N ALA A 39 4.55 -0.17 3.51
CA ALA A 39 4.52 0.77 4.63
C ALA A 39 5.93 1.05 5.16
N THR A 40 6.76 -0.01 5.25
CA THR A 40 8.18 0.12 5.61
C THR A 40 8.96 0.91 4.56
N CYS A 41 8.79 0.59 3.27
CA CYS A 41 9.48 1.28 2.17
C CYS A 41 9.16 2.77 2.12
N ALA A 42 7.89 3.14 2.30
CA ALA A 42 7.47 4.55 2.36
C ALA A 42 8.05 5.27 3.58
N PHE A 43 8.12 4.58 4.73
CA PHE A 43 8.74 5.09 5.95
C PHE A 43 10.23 5.35 5.76
N GLU A 44 10.97 4.40 5.19
CA GLU A 44 12.41 4.53 4.88
C GLU A 44 12.70 5.64 3.88
N LYS A 45 11.83 5.82 2.88
CA LYS A 45 11.94 6.90 1.89
C LYS A 45 11.41 8.25 2.40
N GLY A 46 10.84 8.31 3.61
CA GLY A 46 10.28 9.53 4.18
C GLY A 46 9.07 10.09 3.42
N ILE A 47 8.33 9.25 2.70
CA ILE A 47 7.16 9.65 1.91
C ILE A 47 5.86 9.17 2.55
N THR A 48 4.78 9.94 2.36
CA THR A 48 3.47 9.61 2.94
C THR A 48 2.68 8.60 2.12
N MET A 49 2.95 8.53 0.81
CA MET A 49 2.24 7.66 -0.13
C MET A 49 3.12 7.30 -1.32
N CYS A 50 2.87 6.14 -1.92
CA CYS A 50 3.61 5.66 -3.08
C CYS A 50 3.50 6.58 -4.30
N PHE A 51 2.39 7.31 -4.48
CA PHE A 51 2.26 8.30 -5.57
C PHE A 51 3.23 9.48 -5.47
N ALA A 52 3.80 9.74 -4.29
CA ALA A 52 4.85 10.73 -4.10
C ALA A 52 6.26 10.17 -4.42
N CYS A 53 6.38 8.86 -4.71
CA CYS A 53 7.64 8.24 -5.07
C CYS A 53 7.92 8.45 -6.57
N PRO A 54 9.10 8.98 -6.95
CA PRO A 54 9.47 9.15 -8.37
C PRO A 54 9.55 7.84 -9.16
N GLU A 55 9.78 6.73 -8.47
CA GLU A 55 9.91 5.40 -9.06
C GLU A 55 8.55 4.69 -9.20
N PHE A 56 7.45 5.35 -8.84
CA PHE A 56 6.13 4.74 -8.87
C PHE A 56 5.59 4.63 -10.31
N PRO A 57 5.05 3.47 -10.71
CA PRO A 57 4.99 2.21 -9.96
C PRO A 57 6.31 1.44 -9.96
N CYS A 58 6.78 1.06 -8.76
CA CYS A 58 8.04 0.34 -8.56
C CYS A 58 7.84 -1.17 -8.28
N GLU A 59 8.93 -1.94 -8.24
CA GLU A 59 8.90 -3.38 -7.96
C GLU A 59 8.15 -3.75 -6.66
N THR A 60 8.28 -2.94 -5.60
CA THR A 60 7.55 -3.19 -4.34
C THR A 60 6.03 -3.10 -4.54
N THR A 61 5.55 -2.19 -5.40
CA THR A 61 4.13 -2.09 -5.73
C THR A 61 3.67 -3.20 -6.67
N LYS A 62 4.58 -3.73 -7.52
CA LYS A 62 4.34 -4.89 -8.37
C LYS A 62 4.15 -6.17 -7.56
N GLU A 63 5.02 -6.45 -6.59
CA GLU A 63 4.92 -7.59 -5.67
C GLU A 63 3.71 -7.49 -4.73
N GLY A 64 3.25 -6.27 -4.46
CA GLY A 64 2.15 -6.01 -3.56
C GLY A 64 0.80 -5.91 -4.29
N PRO A 65 0.09 -4.77 -4.19
CA PRO A 65 -1.30 -4.66 -4.64
C PRO A 65 -1.57 -5.01 -6.11
N ILE A 66 -0.55 -4.91 -6.97
CA ILE A 66 -0.64 -5.29 -8.38
C ILE A 66 -0.68 -6.81 -8.53
N ALA A 67 0.25 -7.55 -7.93
CA ALA A 67 0.30 -9.02 -7.98
C ALA A 67 -0.98 -9.66 -7.45
N PHE A 68 -1.54 -9.10 -6.38
CA PHE A 68 -2.78 -9.60 -5.80
C PHE A 68 -4.06 -9.08 -6.47
N GLY A 69 -3.95 -8.25 -7.52
CA GLY A 69 -5.10 -7.79 -8.30
C GLY A 69 -5.97 -6.72 -7.64
N TYR A 70 -5.57 -6.14 -6.50
CA TYR A 70 -6.34 -5.08 -5.85
C TYR A 70 -6.21 -3.73 -6.56
N CYS A 71 -5.17 -3.56 -7.39
CA CYS A 71 -4.98 -2.36 -8.19
C CYS A 71 -4.61 -2.67 -9.63
N GLN A 72 -5.62 -3.08 -10.40
CA GLN A 72 -5.48 -3.36 -11.83
C GLN A 72 -5.22 -2.09 -12.66
N TYR A 73 -5.61 -0.91 -12.16
CA TYR A 73 -5.34 0.36 -12.84
C TYR A 73 -3.85 0.73 -12.92
N ILE A 74 -3.03 0.28 -11.95
CA ILE A 74 -1.58 0.48 -11.97
C ILE A 74 -0.86 -0.68 -12.71
N SER A 75 -1.52 -1.83 -12.89
CA SER A 75 -0.89 -3.03 -13.45
C SER A 75 -0.68 -2.98 -14.97
N GLY A 76 -1.25 -1.98 -15.66
CA GLY A 76 -1.21 -1.88 -17.12
C GLY A 76 -2.01 -2.99 -17.84
N LYS A 77 -2.68 -3.89 -17.10
CA LYS A 77 -3.55 -4.92 -17.67
C LYS A 77 -4.93 -4.30 -17.92
N LYS A 78 -5.21 -3.97 -19.19
CA LYS A 78 -6.56 -3.73 -19.69
C LYS A 78 -7.26 -5.05 -19.93
#